data_AF-A0A953VSU8-F1
#
_entry.id   AF-A0A953VSU8-F1
#
_cell.length_a   1.000
_cell.length_b   1.000
_cell.length_c   1.000
_cell.angle_alpha   90.00
_cell.angle_beta   90.00
_cell.angle_gamma   90.00
#
_symmetry.space_group_name_H-M   'P 1'
#
loop_
_entity.id
_entity.type
_entity.pdbx_description
1 polymer ?
#
loop_
_entity_poly.entity_id
_entity_poly.type
_entity_poly.pdbx_seq_one_letter_code
_entity_poly.pdbx_strand_id
1 'polypeptide(L)' 'MRIGLYPGTFDPLTHGHTDIIRRSCALVDRLVIGVAINRD' A
#
# COMPACT_ATOMS: atom_id res chain seq x y z
N MET A 1 16.95 6.50 -6.34
CA MET A 1 16.07 5.68 -5.48
C MET A 1 14.72 6.35 -5.38
N ARG A 2 13.68 5.74 -5.98
CA ARG A 2 12.29 6.21 -5.96
C ARG A 2 11.55 5.50 -4.82
N ILE A 3 10.92 6.27 -3.94
CA ILE A 3 10.11 5.73 -2.83
C ILE A 3 8.64 6.06 -3.11
N GLY A 4 7.78 5.04 -3.12
CA GLY A 4 6.34 5.18 -3.21
C GLY A 4 5.65 5.04 -1.86
N LEU A 5 4.53 5.74 -1.68
CA LEU A 5 3.67 5.65 -0.51
C LEU A 5 2.27 5.22 -0.93
N TYR A 6 1.72 4.19 -0.29
CA TYR A 6 0.33 3.76 -0.46
C TYR A 6 -0.36 3.69 0.91
N PRO A 7 -1.05 4.76 1.34
CA PRO A 7 -1.76 4.79 2.60
C PRO A 7 -3.21 4.28 2.44
N GLY A 8 -3.75 3.66 3.49
CA GLY A 8 -5.12 3.14 3.50
C GLY A 8 -5.46 2.43 4.82
N THR A 9 -6.75 2.15 5.05
CA THR A 9 -7.21 1.38 6.22
C THR A 9 -6.92 -0.11 6.07
N PHE A 10 -6.99 -0.64 4.84
CA PHE A 10 -6.78 -2.06 4.52
C PHE A 10 -7.63 -3.03 5.36
N ASP A 11 -8.81 -2.59 5.80
CA ASP A 11 -9.75 -3.36 6.61
C ASP A 11 -11.13 -3.44 5.90
N PRO A 12 -11.46 -4.57 5.23
CA PRO A 12 -10.60 -5.73 5.00
C PRO A 12 -9.58 -5.51 3.85
N LEU A 13 -8.51 -6.31 3.85
CA LEU A 13 -7.59 -6.37 2.71
C LEU A 13 -8.27 -7.11 1.54
N THR A 14 -8.47 -6.43 0.41
CA THR A 14 -9.11 -6.99 -0.79
C THR A 14 -8.08 -7.35 -1.87
N HIS A 15 -8.48 -8.15 -2.87
CA HIS A 15 -7.65 -8.41 -4.05
C HIS A 15 -7.26 -7.13 -4.81
N GLY A 16 -8.09 -6.08 -4.76
CA GLY A 16 -7.77 -4.78 -5.35
C GLY A 16 -6.57 -4.12 -4.69
N HIS A 17 -6.44 -4.22 -3.36
CA HIS A 17 -5.26 -3.70 -2.65
C HIS A 17 -3.99 -4.44 -3.07
N THR A 18 -4.05 -5.77 -3.15
CA THR A 18 -2.91 -6.60 -3.57
C THR A 18 -2.49 -6.32 -5.02
N ASP A 19 -3.44 -6.10 -5.91
CA ASP A 19 -3.16 -5.73 -7.30
C ASP A 19 -2.45 -4.37 -7.39
N ILE A 20 -2.91 -3.36 -6.65
CA ILE A 20 -2.24 -2.06 -6.58
C ILE A 20 -0.83 -2.21 -6.02
N ILE A 21 -0.64 -2.93 -4.90
CA ILE A 21 0.69 -3.19 -4.32
C ILE A 21 1.62 -3.81 -5.37
N ARG A 22 1.16 -4.84 -6.08
CA ARG A 22 1.94 -5.52 -7.12
C ARG A 22 2.35 -4.56 -8.24
N ARG A 23 1.42 -3.74 -8.74
CA ARG A 23 1.72 -2.76 -9.79
C ARG A 23 2.65 -1.67 -9.30
N SER A 24 2.45 -1.17 -8.08
CA SER A 24 3.30 -0.14 -7.48
C SER A 24 4.74 -0.62 -7.26
N CYS A 25 4.97 -1.87 -6.87
CA CYS A 25 6.31 -2.44 -6.74
C CYS A 25 7.12 -2.45 -8.04
N ALA A 26 6.48 -2.42 -9.21
CA ALA A 26 7.16 -2.32 -10.50
C ALA A 26 7.56 -0.88 -10.87
N LEU A 27 7.05 0.13 -10.15
CA LEU A 27 7.24 1.56 -10.46
C LEU A 27 8.25 2.26 -9.54
N VAL A 28 8.51 1.69 -8.37
CA VAL A 28 9.36 2.28 -7.33
C VAL A 28 10.37 1.27 -6.80
N ASP A 29 11.53 1.76 -6.36
CA ASP A 29 12.56 0.92 -5.76
C ASP A 29 12.15 0.47 -4.34
N ARG A 30 11.32 1.28 -3.66
CA ARG A 30 10.80 0.98 -2.33
C ARG A 30 9.36 1.46 -2.20
N LEU A 31 8.45 0.55 -1.84
CA LEU A 31 7.05 0.87 -1.54
C LEU A 31 6.81 0.83 -0.04
N VAL A 32 6.25 1.90 0.52
CA VAL A 32 5.84 2.00 1.92
C VAL A 32 4.32 1.94 1.98
N ILE A 33 3.78 1.02 2.78
CA ILE A 33 2.34 0.88 3.00
C ILE A 33 1.99 1.52 4.35
N GLY A 34 1.17 2.58 4.31
CA GLY A 34 0.71 3.27 5.51
C GLY A 34 -0.63 2.72 5.96
N VAL A 35 -0.64 1.78 6.91
CA VAL A 35 -1.87 1.18 7.43
C VAL A 35 -2.46 2.10 8.51
N ALA A 36 -3.60 2.71 8.21
CA ALA A 36 -4.34 3.52 9.17
C ALA A 36 -5.02 2.61 10.19
N ILE A 37 -4.66 2.77 11.46
CA ILE A 37 -5.33 2.10 12.58
C ILE A 37 -6.26 3.13 13.20
N ASN A 38 -7.56 2.90 13.12
CA ASN A 38 -8.50 3.65 13.93
C ASN A 38 -8.48 3.03 15.34
N ARG A 39 -7.85 3.74 16.29
CA ARG A 39 -7.87 3.38 17.71
C ARG A 39 -8.96 4.20 18.37
N ASP A 40 -10.09 3.57 18.64
CA ASP A 40 -11.03 4.05 19.66
C ASP A 40 -10.45 3.77 21.06
#